data_AF-A0A7K6BQX4-F1
#
_entry.id   AF-A0A7K6BQX4-F1
#
_cell.length_a   1.000
_cell.length_b   1.000
_cell.length_c   1.000
_cell.angle_alpha   90.00
_cell.angle_beta   90.00
_cell.angle_gamma   90.00
#
_symmetry.space_group_name_H-M   'P 1'
#
loop_
_entity.id
_entity.type
_entity.pdbx_description
1 polymer ?
#
loop_
_entity_poly.entity_id
_entity_poly.type
_entity_poly.pdbx_seq_one_letter_code
_entity_poly.pdbx_strand_id
1 'polypeptide(L)'
;RRAAYCGPEHQALDWRSGHRRACGQLAAGDDSADAIPEYNEFLFPEYEILIEPEEPELPADSTVDPGDEQGAVDTSKDTKEQEKLGAAGSAGEAFQSLDEETLEAMAKRETEEDKIFQIFKEQVAAEPEQIIRYCRGGEGPLWVSGDNRPEENDIPDCVCGTKRIFEFQIMPQLLNHLQVDSLGESIDWGTLVVYTCADNCGGGNEYLEEFIWKQDYS
;
A
#
# COMPACT_ATOMS: atom_id res chain seq x y z
N ARG A 1 33.00 -11.10 16.38
CA ARG A 1 31.85 -10.66 15.54
C ARG A 1 32.12 -9.27 14.95
N ARG A 2 31.91 -9.08 13.65
CA ARG A 2 31.87 -7.76 13.01
C ARG A 2 30.42 -7.34 12.84
N ALA A 3 30.12 -6.05 12.96
CA ALA A 3 28.78 -5.50 12.74
C ALA A 3 28.90 -4.07 12.22
N ALA A 4 28.06 -3.74 11.24
CA ALA A 4 27.86 -2.37 10.75
C ALA A 4 26.46 -1.91 11.16
N TYR A 5 26.31 -0.63 11.45
CA TYR A 5 25.05 -0.04 11.92
C TYR A 5 24.75 1.20 11.08
N CYS A 6 23.47 1.45 10.78
CA CYS A 6 23.06 2.67 10.09
C CYS A 6 23.14 3.92 10.99
N GLY A 7 23.28 3.76 12.31
CA GLY A 7 23.42 4.88 13.24
C GLY A 7 23.85 4.48 14.66
N PRO A 8 24.21 5.46 15.51
CA PRO A 8 24.68 5.23 16.87
C PRO A 8 23.59 4.63 17.79
N GLU A 9 22.31 4.87 17.49
CA GLU A 9 21.19 4.34 18.27
C GLU A 9 21.07 2.81 18.13
N HIS A 10 21.10 2.30 16.90
CA HIS A 10 21.09 0.87 16.62
C HIS A 10 22.36 0.17 17.12
N GLN A 11 23.51 0.84 17.04
CA GLN A 11 24.73 0.34 17.69
C GLN A 11 24.54 0.19 19.20
N ALA A 12 23.95 1.18 19.87
CA ALA A 12 23.73 1.14 21.32
C ALA A 12 22.75 0.02 21.73
N LEU A 13 21.74 -0.26 20.90
CA LEU A 13 20.81 -1.37 21.09
C LEU A 13 21.52 -2.73 21.01
N ASP A 14 22.19 -3.04 19.89
CA ASP A 14 22.95 -4.30 19.73
C ASP A 14 24.02 -4.46 20.82
N TRP A 15 24.67 -3.36 21.20
CA TRP A 15 25.65 -3.33 22.28
C TRP A 15 25.09 -3.78 23.63
N ARG A 16 23.85 -3.37 23.96
CA ARG A 16 23.14 -3.79 25.17
C ARG A 16 22.64 -5.24 25.06
N SER A 17 22.18 -5.66 23.88
CA SER A 17 21.60 -6.99 23.65
C SER A 17 22.62 -8.13 23.64
N GLY A 18 23.91 -7.84 23.46
CA GLY A 18 24.95 -8.84 23.67
C GLY A 18 26.24 -8.61 22.92
N HIS A 19 26.26 -7.69 21.95
CA HIS A 19 27.45 -7.43 21.14
C HIS A 19 28.66 -7.03 21.98
N ARG A 20 28.47 -6.33 23.11
CA ARG A 20 29.55 -5.98 24.07
C ARG A 20 30.42 -7.18 24.46
N ARG A 21 29.83 -8.39 24.56
CA ARG A 21 30.53 -9.61 24.98
C ARG A 21 31.30 -10.30 23.85
N ALA A 22 30.90 -10.07 22.59
CA ALA A 22 31.45 -10.71 21.40
C ALA A 22 32.27 -9.77 20.49
N CYS A 23 32.29 -8.47 20.81
CA CYS A 23 33.02 -7.44 20.07
C CYS A 23 34.53 -7.72 20.12
N GLY A 24 35.18 -7.80 18.96
CA GLY A 24 36.63 -8.02 18.86
C GLY A 24 37.10 -9.46 19.10
N GLN A 25 36.22 -10.39 19.44
CA GLN A 25 36.54 -11.83 19.44
C GLN A 25 36.59 -12.30 17.98
N LEU A 26 37.80 -12.32 17.41
CA LEU A 26 38.11 -13.00 16.16
C LEU A 26 38.32 -14.48 16.48
N ALA A 27 37.29 -15.30 16.28
CA ALA A 27 37.52 -16.74 16.19
C ALA A 27 38.36 -16.99 14.92
N ALA A 28 39.50 -17.63 15.08
CA ALA A 28 40.41 -17.92 13.99
C ALA A 28 39.72 -18.86 12.98
N GLY A 29 39.41 -18.33 11.79
CA GLY A 29 39.15 -19.14 10.60
C GLY A 29 37.76 -19.77 10.48
N ASP A 30 36.72 -19.14 11.03
CA ASP A 30 35.34 -19.62 10.83
C ASP A 30 34.52 -18.54 10.11
N ASP A 31 34.03 -18.85 8.91
CA ASP A 31 33.13 -18.01 8.09
C ASP A 31 31.78 -17.73 8.82
N SER A 32 31.57 -18.36 9.98
CA SER A 32 30.51 -18.12 10.96
C SER A 32 30.59 -16.76 11.69
N ALA A 33 31.71 -16.03 11.60
CA ALA A 33 31.92 -14.77 12.33
C ALA A 33 31.01 -13.59 11.90
N ASP A 34 30.35 -13.73 10.74
CA ASP A 34 29.39 -12.80 10.16
C ASP A 34 27.93 -13.29 10.27
N ALA A 35 27.68 -14.42 10.95
CA ALA A 35 26.33 -14.92 11.16
C ALA A 35 25.50 -13.90 11.97
N ILE A 36 24.41 -13.46 11.36
CA ILE A 36 23.36 -12.68 12.03
C ILE A 36 22.75 -13.61 13.10
N PRO A 37 22.60 -13.16 14.36
CA PRO A 37 21.98 -13.98 15.40
C PRO A 37 20.60 -14.45 14.93
N GLU A 38 20.32 -15.75 15.05
CA GLU A 38 19.02 -16.37 14.69
C GLU A 38 17.83 -15.68 15.36
N TYR A 39 18.06 -14.97 16.47
CA TYR A 39 17.06 -14.16 17.13
C TYR A 39 17.68 -12.83 17.57
N ASN A 40 17.13 -11.74 17.06
CA ASN A 40 17.49 -10.40 17.48
C ASN A 40 16.21 -9.60 17.72
N GLU A 41 16.00 -9.15 18.96
CA GLU A 41 14.76 -8.49 19.41
C GLU A 41 14.40 -7.22 18.62
N PHE A 42 15.35 -6.65 17.88
CA PHE A 42 15.17 -5.42 17.12
C PHE A 42 15.37 -5.57 15.60
N LEU A 43 15.63 -6.78 15.08
CA LEU A 43 15.67 -7.02 13.64
C LEU A 43 14.34 -7.62 13.20
N PHE A 44 13.88 -7.24 12.02
CA PHE A 44 12.76 -7.93 11.39
C PHE A 44 13.16 -9.35 10.97
N PRO A 45 12.21 -10.29 10.95
CA PRO A 45 12.46 -11.59 10.35
C PRO A 45 12.82 -11.44 8.87
N GLU A 46 13.76 -12.26 8.40
CA GLU A 46 14.18 -12.28 7.02
C GLU A 46 13.34 -13.30 6.23
N TYR A 47 12.87 -12.91 5.06
CA TYR A 47 12.11 -13.77 4.15
C TYR A 47 12.72 -13.72 2.75
N GLU A 48 12.57 -14.81 2.02
CA GLU A 48 12.86 -14.83 0.58
C GLU A 48 11.68 -14.21 -0.18
N ILE A 49 11.99 -13.34 -1.15
CA ILE A 49 10.99 -12.76 -2.04
C ILE A 49 10.99 -13.57 -3.32
N LEU A 50 9.90 -14.28 -3.59
CA LEU A 50 9.67 -14.94 -4.86
C LEU A 50 9.13 -13.93 -5.86
N ILE A 51 9.76 -13.84 -7.03
CA ILE A 51 9.36 -12.92 -8.10
C ILE A 51 8.71 -13.74 -9.20
N GLU A 52 7.42 -13.51 -9.40
CA GLU A 52 6.61 -14.16 -10.43
C GLU A 52 5.97 -13.10 -11.33
N PRO A 53 5.82 -13.37 -12.64
CA PRO A 53 5.13 -12.45 -13.53
C PRO A 53 3.64 -12.40 -13.19
N GLU A 54 3.05 -11.23 -13.30
CA GLU A 54 1.60 -11.05 -13.16
C GLU A 54 0.89 -11.75 -14.33
N GLU A 55 0.11 -12.80 -14.04
CA GLU A 55 -0.71 -13.47 -15.05
C GLU A 55 -1.95 -12.61 -15.33
N PRO A 56 -2.21 -12.22 -16.59
CA PRO A 56 -3.45 -11.52 -16.91
C PRO A 56 -4.63 -12.46 -16.65
N GLU A 57 -5.56 -12.04 -15.80
CA GLU A 57 -6.87 -12.65 -15.62
C GLU A 57 -7.52 -12.81 -17.01
N LEU A 58 -7.47 -14.03 -17.57
CA LEU A 58 -8.21 -14.34 -18.78
C LEU A 58 -9.70 -14.21 -18.41
N PRO A 59 -10.48 -13.35 -19.09
CA PRO A 59 -11.89 -13.27 -18.80
C PRO A 59 -12.49 -14.66 -18.98
N ALA A 60 -13.09 -15.19 -17.93
CA ALA A 60 -13.81 -16.45 -17.98
C ALA A 60 -14.75 -16.41 -19.19
N ASP A 61 -14.52 -17.36 -20.10
CA ASP A 61 -15.20 -17.51 -21.38
C ASP A 61 -16.72 -17.48 -21.13
N SER A 62 -17.35 -16.33 -21.38
CA SER A 62 -18.79 -16.13 -21.23
C SER A 62 -19.48 -16.69 -22.47
N THR A 63 -19.38 -18.01 -22.65
CA THR A 63 -20.30 -18.74 -23.54
C THR A 63 -21.61 -18.96 -22.78
N VAL A 64 -22.39 -17.89 -22.62
CA VAL A 64 -23.83 -17.99 -22.42
C VAL A 64 -24.51 -17.55 -23.71
N ASP A 65 -25.06 -18.58 -24.34
CA ASP A 65 -25.81 -18.65 -25.59
C ASP A 65 -26.78 -17.48 -25.85
N PRO A 66 -26.72 -16.79 -27.02
CA PRO A 66 -27.71 -15.80 -27.42
C PRO A 66 -28.86 -16.49 -28.15
N GLY A 67 -29.89 -16.90 -27.40
CA GLY A 67 -31.06 -17.53 -28.00
C GLY A 67 -32.24 -17.66 -27.05
N ASP A 68 -32.99 -16.57 -26.84
CA ASP A 68 -34.45 -16.58 -27.06
C ASP A 68 -35.03 -15.19 -26.81
N GLU A 69 -35.50 -14.56 -27.90
CA GLU A 69 -36.38 -13.42 -27.85
C GLU A 69 -37.87 -13.86 -27.79
N GLN A 70 -38.68 -12.99 -27.19
CA GLN A 70 -40.14 -12.87 -27.25
C GLN A 70 -41.03 -13.73 -26.32
N GLY A 71 -41.71 -13.01 -25.41
CA GLY A 71 -42.94 -13.45 -24.76
C GLY A 71 -43.55 -12.37 -23.88
N ALA A 72 -44.21 -11.37 -24.49
CA ALA A 72 -44.99 -10.34 -23.80
C ALA A 72 -46.11 -10.94 -22.93
N VAL A 73 -46.31 -10.44 -21.70
CA VAL A 73 -47.65 -10.22 -21.11
C VAL A 73 -47.60 -9.09 -20.06
N ASP A 74 -48.45 -8.10 -20.32
CA ASP A 74 -48.89 -6.97 -19.51
C ASP A 74 -49.81 -7.43 -18.35
N THR A 75 -49.56 -7.02 -17.11
CA THR A 75 -50.62 -6.96 -16.08
C THR A 75 -50.30 -5.91 -15.00
N SER A 76 -51.03 -4.81 -15.10
CA SER A 76 -51.37 -3.84 -14.05
C SER A 76 -51.92 -4.48 -12.76
N LYS A 77 -51.51 -3.97 -11.58
CA LYS A 77 -52.44 -3.76 -10.45
C LYS A 77 -51.89 -2.85 -9.34
N ASP A 78 -52.74 -1.90 -8.95
CA ASP A 78 -52.65 -0.92 -7.87
C ASP A 78 -52.25 -1.48 -6.49
N THR A 79 -51.60 -0.65 -5.66
CA THR A 79 -52.03 -0.41 -4.26
C THR A 79 -51.57 0.98 -3.81
N LYS A 80 -52.51 1.82 -3.37
CA LYS A 80 -52.31 3.12 -2.72
C LYS A 80 -52.35 2.99 -1.19
N GLU A 81 -51.84 4.05 -0.54
CA GLU A 81 -52.12 4.57 0.81
C GLU A 81 -51.23 4.11 1.99
N GLN A 82 -50.45 5.06 2.55
CA GLN A 82 -50.84 5.73 3.81
C GLN A 82 -49.89 6.91 4.17
N GLU A 83 -50.46 8.11 4.23
CA GLU A 83 -49.93 9.24 5.02
C GLU A 83 -50.53 9.20 6.44
N LYS A 84 -49.72 9.42 7.50
CA LYS A 84 -50.16 10.15 8.71
C LYS A 84 -49.02 10.59 9.66
N LEU A 85 -48.74 11.90 9.63
CA LEU A 85 -48.53 12.89 10.72
C LEU A 85 -47.76 12.52 12.01
N GLY A 86 -46.81 13.39 12.40
CA GLY A 86 -46.54 13.70 13.81
C GLY A 86 -45.23 14.47 14.08
N ALA A 87 -45.32 15.79 14.24
CA ALA A 87 -44.22 16.67 14.68
C ALA A 87 -44.22 16.88 16.21
N ALA A 88 -43.03 16.86 16.82
CA ALA A 88 -42.56 17.54 18.06
C ALA A 88 -41.41 16.72 18.67
N GLY A 89 -40.25 17.22 19.07
CA GLY A 89 -39.66 18.55 19.10
C GLY A 89 -38.26 18.46 19.71
N SER A 90 -37.31 19.22 19.13
CA SER A 90 -36.13 19.86 19.73
C SER A 90 -35.35 19.15 20.87
N ALA A 91 -34.20 18.60 20.50
CA ALA A 91 -32.93 18.79 21.23
C ALA A 91 -31.80 18.88 20.18
N GLY A 92 -31.38 20.11 19.86
CA GLY A 92 -30.14 20.36 19.10
C GLY A 92 -28.90 20.06 19.96
N GLU A 93 -27.67 20.22 19.50
CA GLU A 93 -27.13 21.02 18.41
C GLU A 93 -25.77 20.40 18.04
N ALA A 94 -25.57 19.98 16.78
CA ALA A 94 -24.26 19.80 16.13
C ALA A 94 -24.34 19.27 14.68
N PHE A 95 -25.52 19.21 14.04
CA PHE A 95 -25.58 18.92 12.60
C PHE A 95 -25.81 20.24 11.87
N GLN A 96 -24.71 20.92 11.54
CA GLN A 96 -24.76 22.00 10.56
C GLN A 96 -25.41 21.39 9.31
N SER A 97 -26.53 21.96 8.88
CA SER A 97 -27.15 21.63 7.61
C SER A 97 -26.14 22.01 6.53
N LEU A 98 -25.28 21.05 6.16
CA LEU A 98 -24.48 21.13 4.96
C LEU A 98 -25.46 21.41 3.81
N ASP A 99 -25.14 22.38 2.96
CA ASP A 99 -25.94 22.64 1.78
C ASP A 99 -26.00 21.38 0.90
N GLU A 100 -27.11 21.21 0.16
CA GLU A 100 -27.35 20.05 -0.70
C GLU A 100 -26.18 19.80 -1.67
N GLU A 101 -25.56 20.86 -2.18
CA GLU A 101 -24.39 20.79 -3.05
C GLU A 101 -23.18 20.16 -2.34
N THR A 102 -22.95 20.51 -1.08
CA THR A 102 -21.90 19.90 -0.26
C THR A 102 -22.21 18.44 0.05
N LEU A 103 -23.47 18.08 0.32
CA LEU A 103 -23.88 16.69 0.53
C LEU A 103 -23.74 15.86 -0.75
N GLU A 104 -24.11 16.39 -1.91
CA GLU A 104 -23.92 15.75 -3.21
C GLU A 104 -22.43 15.58 -3.53
N ALA A 105 -21.61 16.60 -3.28
CA ALA A 105 -20.16 16.52 -3.44
C ALA A 105 -19.54 15.46 -2.51
N MET A 106 -20.03 15.37 -1.27
CA MET A 106 -19.61 14.36 -0.29
C MET A 106 -20.00 12.94 -0.70
N ALA A 107 -21.23 12.75 -1.18
CA ALA A 107 -21.68 11.44 -1.66
C ALA A 107 -20.88 11.02 -2.90
N LYS A 108 -20.59 11.95 -3.81
CA LYS A 108 -19.83 11.66 -5.03
C LYS A 108 -18.39 11.27 -4.73
N ARG A 109 -17.69 11.98 -3.84
CA ARG A 109 -16.31 11.59 -3.45
C ARG A 109 -16.28 10.17 -2.85
N GLU A 110 -17.26 9.83 -1.99
CA GLU A 110 -17.35 8.49 -1.39
C GLU A 110 -17.51 7.43 -2.49
N THR A 111 -18.35 7.69 -3.50
CA THR A 111 -18.49 6.75 -4.62
C THR A 111 -17.23 6.61 -5.49
N GLU A 112 -16.37 7.64 -5.57
CA GLU A 112 -15.12 7.56 -6.34
C GLU A 112 -14.01 6.87 -5.53
N GLU A 113 -13.92 7.16 -4.23
CA GLU A 113 -13.02 6.48 -3.30
C GLU A 113 -13.33 4.97 -3.26
N ASP A 114 -14.61 4.60 -3.18
CA ASP A 114 -15.06 3.21 -3.23
C ASP A 114 -14.64 2.51 -4.52
N LYS A 115 -14.73 3.18 -5.68
CA LYS A 115 -14.28 2.62 -6.96
C LYS A 115 -12.77 2.41 -6.99
N ILE A 116 -12.00 3.38 -6.50
CA ILE A 116 -10.54 3.27 -6.44
C ILE A 116 -10.15 2.09 -5.55
N PHE A 117 -10.76 1.99 -4.38
CA PHE A 117 -10.49 0.90 -3.45
C PHE A 117 -10.97 -0.46 -4.00
N GLN A 118 -12.04 -0.48 -4.77
CA GLN A 118 -12.51 -1.68 -5.45
C GLN A 118 -11.53 -2.14 -6.54
N ILE A 119 -10.99 -1.23 -7.36
CA ILE A 119 -9.93 -1.54 -8.34
C ILE A 119 -8.69 -2.08 -7.62
N PHE A 120 -8.30 -1.46 -6.49
CA PHE A 120 -7.21 -1.95 -5.66
C PHE A 120 -7.45 -3.40 -5.22
N LYS A 121 -8.65 -3.70 -4.70
CA LYS A 121 -9.01 -5.05 -4.25
C LYS A 121 -9.03 -6.06 -5.38
N GLU A 122 -9.60 -5.70 -6.53
CA GLU A 122 -9.69 -6.59 -7.69
C GLU A 122 -8.30 -6.96 -8.19
N GLN A 123 -7.40 -6.00 -8.29
CA GLN A 123 -6.01 -6.27 -8.70
C GLN A 123 -5.28 -7.16 -7.70
N VAL A 124 -5.45 -6.89 -6.41
CA VAL A 124 -4.82 -7.66 -5.32
C VAL A 124 -5.46 -9.03 -5.12
N ALA A 125 -6.69 -9.24 -5.58
CA ALA A 125 -7.41 -10.50 -5.38
C ALA A 125 -6.75 -11.68 -6.10
N ALA A 126 -6.07 -11.41 -7.23
CA ALA A 126 -5.30 -12.41 -7.96
C ALA A 126 -4.18 -12.98 -7.09
N GLU A 127 -3.45 -12.12 -6.36
CA GLU A 127 -2.36 -12.54 -5.47
C GLU A 127 -2.38 -11.79 -4.11
N PRO A 128 -3.20 -12.25 -3.15
CA PRO A 128 -3.42 -11.54 -1.90
C PRO A 128 -2.19 -11.44 -0.98
N GLU A 129 -1.19 -12.30 -1.17
CA GLU A 129 0.08 -12.30 -0.41
C GLU A 129 1.15 -11.41 -1.06
N GLN A 130 0.85 -10.76 -2.18
CA GLN A 130 1.79 -9.89 -2.88
C GLN A 130 2.26 -8.74 -1.98
N ILE A 131 3.58 -8.68 -1.75
CA ILE A 131 4.23 -7.62 -0.95
C ILE A 131 4.89 -6.54 -1.80
N ILE A 132 5.21 -6.82 -3.07
CA ILE A 132 5.86 -5.90 -4.00
C ILE A 132 5.22 -6.04 -5.38
N ARG A 133 4.91 -4.91 -6.00
CA ARG A 133 4.49 -4.84 -7.41
C ARG A 133 5.49 -4.01 -8.20
N TYR A 134 6.17 -4.65 -9.15
CA TYR A 134 7.16 -3.99 -10.01
C TYR A 134 6.54 -3.62 -11.36
N CYS A 135 6.61 -2.34 -11.74
CA CYS A 135 6.01 -1.85 -12.99
C CYS A 135 6.70 -0.55 -13.44
N ARG A 136 7.97 -0.66 -13.82
CA ARG A 136 8.78 0.50 -14.21
C ARG A 136 8.30 1.13 -15.51
N GLY A 137 7.84 2.39 -15.44
CA GLY A 137 7.34 3.13 -16.60
C GLY A 137 6.10 2.54 -17.28
N GLY A 138 5.36 1.66 -16.60
CA GLY A 138 4.14 1.03 -17.10
C GLY A 138 2.89 1.83 -16.74
N GLU A 139 1.83 1.12 -16.33
CA GLU A 139 0.50 1.68 -16.03
C GLU A 139 0.48 2.56 -14.77
N GLY A 140 1.53 2.50 -13.95
CA GLY A 140 1.69 3.31 -12.76
C GLY A 140 1.32 2.58 -11.45
N PRO A 141 1.30 3.32 -10.33
CA PRO A 141 1.01 2.77 -9.01
C PRO A 141 -0.47 2.43 -8.84
N LEU A 142 -0.75 1.35 -8.11
CA LEU A 142 -2.07 0.98 -7.63
C LEU A 142 -2.35 1.70 -6.30
N TRP A 143 -3.28 2.65 -6.33
CA TRP A 143 -3.61 3.51 -5.19
C TRP A 143 -4.76 2.94 -4.36
N VAL A 144 -4.69 3.16 -3.05
CA VAL A 144 -5.73 2.76 -2.10
C VAL A 144 -6.84 3.82 -2.00
N SER A 145 -6.47 5.10 -2.13
CA SER A 145 -7.39 6.24 -2.09
C SER A 145 -7.17 7.20 -3.26
N GLY A 146 -8.18 8.02 -3.54
CA GLY A 146 -8.11 9.18 -4.44
C GLY A 146 -7.24 10.30 -3.90
N ASP A 147 -7.12 10.37 -2.57
CA ASP A 147 -6.42 11.42 -1.86
C ASP A 147 -4.93 11.10 -1.68
N ASN A 148 -4.13 12.15 -1.41
CA ASN A 148 -2.71 12.03 -1.09
C ASN A 148 -1.90 11.27 -2.15
N ARG A 149 -2.21 11.55 -3.42
CA ARG A 149 -1.41 11.11 -4.57
C ARG A 149 -0.43 12.21 -4.94
N PRO A 150 0.82 11.88 -5.28
CA PRO A 150 1.80 12.88 -5.69
C PRO A 150 1.40 13.46 -7.04
N GLU A 151 1.48 14.78 -7.17
CA GLU A 151 1.51 15.46 -8.46
C GLU A 151 2.92 15.37 -9.07
N GLU A 152 3.05 15.68 -10.36
CA GLU A 152 4.35 15.65 -11.06
C GLU A 152 5.38 16.60 -10.42
N ASN A 153 4.92 17.67 -9.76
CA ASN A 153 5.79 18.64 -9.08
C ASN A 153 6.22 18.18 -7.67
N ASP A 154 5.52 17.21 -7.07
CA ASP A 154 5.87 16.67 -5.76
C ASP A 154 7.03 15.66 -5.84
N ILE A 155 7.29 15.15 -7.05
CA ILE A 155 8.37 14.21 -7.33
C ILE A 155 9.61 14.99 -7.78
N PRO A 156 10.67 15.07 -6.96
CA PRO A 156 11.88 15.80 -7.34
C PRO A 156 12.65 15.09 -8.46
N ASP A 157 13.39 15.87 -9.24
CA ASP A 157 14.29 15.37 -10.30
C ASP A 157 15.48 14.57 -9.72
N CYS A 158 16.02 13.57 -10.46
CA CYS A 158 17.29 12.91 -10.10
C CYS A 158 18.38 14.00 -9.98
N VAL A 159 19.38 13.75 -9.15
CA VAL A 159 20.60 14.56 -9.03
C VAL A 159 21.33 14.80 -10.37
N CYS A 160 21.10 13.95 -11.38
CA CYS A 160 21.63 14.14 -12.73
C CYS A 160 20.84 15.14 -13.59
N GLY A 161 19.67 15.60 -13.14
CA GLY A 161 18.77 16.51 -13.84
C GLY A 161 17.62 15.85 -14.59
N THR A 162 17.60 14.52 -14.71
CA THR A 162 16.49 13.78 -15.35
C THR A 162 15.33 13.56 -14.37
N LYS A 163 14.10 13.55 -14.89
CA LYS A 163 12.88 13.21 -14.14
C LYS A 163 12.97 11.81 -13.54
N ARG A 164 12.34 11.64 -12.37
CA ARG A 164 12.09 10.31 -11.81
C ARG A 164 10.79 9.72 -12.35
N ILE A 165 10.76 8.42 -12.54
CA ILE A 165 9.60 7.65 -12.98
C ILE A 165 9.28 6.59 -11.94
N PHE A 166 8.02 6.18 -11.91
CA PHE A 166 7.60 5.07 -11.08
C PHE A 166 8.37 3.79 -11.48
N GLU A 167 8.90 3.08 -10.47
CA GLU A 167 9.59 1.80 -10.65
C GLU A 167 8.81 0.63 -10.04
N PHE A 168 8.50 0.72 -8.75
CA PHE A 168 7.77 -0.32 -8.04
C PHE A 168 7.04 0.26 -6.83
N GLN A 169 6.08 -0.50 -6.30
CA GLN A 169 5.39 -0.19 -5.06
C GLN A 169 5.53 -1.33 -4.05
N ILE A 170 5.53 -0.96 -2.77
CA ILE A 170 5.46 -1.87 -1.64
C ILE A 170 4.01 -1.89 -1.15
N MET A 171 3.49 -3.09 -1.05
CA MET A 171 2.10 -3.36 -0.72
C MET A 171 1.91 -3.42 0.81
N PRO A 172 0.71 -3.08 1.33
CA PRO A 172 0.42 -3.09 2.77
C PRO A 172 0.50 -4.50 3.39
N GLN A 173 0.35 -5.54 2.58
CA GLN A 173 0.50 -6.95 2.94
C GLN A 173 1.82 -7.25 3.65
N LEU A 174 2.89 -6.52 3.31
CA LEU A 174 4.21 -6.69 3.93
C LEU A 174 4.14 -6.49 5.45
N LEU A 175 3.24 -5.63 5.94
CA LEU A 175 3.03 -5.39 7.38
C LEU A 175 2.73 -6.68 8.15
N ASN A 176 2.03 -7.63 7.54
CA ASN A 176 1.72 -8.93 8.15
C ASN A 176 2.96 -9.78 8.42
N HIS A 177 4.06 -9.52 7.71
CA HIS A 177 5.31 -10.27 7.83
C HIS A 177 6.33 -9.62 8.78
N LEU A 178 6.17 -8.33 9.10
CA LEU A 178 7.10 -7.59 9.94
C LEU A 178 7.00 -7.96 11.44
N GLN A 179 5.93 -8.62 11.87
CA GLN A 179 5.72 -9.09 13.26
C GLN A 179 5.84 -7.97 14.32
N VAL A 180 5.36 -6.77 14.01
CA VAL A 180 5.43 -5.60 14.90
C VAL A 180 4.20 -5.58 15.82
N ASP A 181 4.14 -6.50 16.78
CA ASP A 181 3.02 -6.62 17.74
C ASP A 181 3.16 -5.68 18.96
N SER A 182 4.03 -4.67 18.89
CA SER A 182 4.31 -3.79 20.04
C SER A 182 3.31 -2.62 20.08
N LEU A 183 2.56 -2.51 21.18
CA LEU A 183 1.51 -1.50 21.40
C LEU A 183 1.99 -0.03 21.41
N GLY A 184 3.30 0.23 21.25
CA GLY A 184 3.89 1.57 21.36
C GLY A 184 4.36 2.20 20.04
N GLU A 185 4.68 1.38 19.04
CA GLU A 185 5.16 1.81 17.72
C GLU A 185 4.45 0.96 16.66
N SER A 186 3.34 1.46 16.13
CA SER A 186 2.62 0.82 15.02
C SER A 186 3.16 1.33 13.70
N ILE A 187 3.63 0.42 12.86
CA ILE A 187 4.00 0.71 11.48
C ILE A 187 2.78 0.41 10.62
N ASP A 188 2.32 1.42 9.87
CA ASP A 188 1.17 1.28 8.98
C ASP A 188 1.34 2.18 7.74
N TRP A 189 0.83 1.69 6.61
CA TRP A 189 0.77 2.39 5.33
C TRP A 189 -0.27 1.72 4.42
N GLY A 190 -0.91 2.49 3.54
CA GLY A 190 -1.75 1.99 2.47
C GLY A 190 -0.93 1.50 1.28
N THR A 191 0.01 2.30 0.78
CA THR A 191 1.01 1.86 -0.20
C THR A 191 2.24 2.76 -0.16
N LEU A 192 3.41 2.19 -0.45
CA LEU A 192 4.64 2.96 -0.66
C LEU A 192 5.04 2.88 -2.12
N VAL A 193 5.23 4.03 -2.76
CA VAL A 193 5.52 4.14 -4.18
C VAL A 193 6.93 4.67 -4.38
N VAL A 194 7.76 3.91 -5.09
CA VAL A 194 9.18 4.24 -5.30
C VAL A 194 9.38 4.79 -6.71
N TYR A 195 10.05 5.94 -6.76
CA TYR A 195 10.40 6.65 -7.99
C TYR A 195 11.90 6.69 -8.14
N THR A 196 12.38 6.30 -9.32
CA THR A 196 13.80 6.22 -9.66
C THR A 196 14.11 6.99 -10.92
N CYS A 197 15.38 7.26 -11.17
CA CYS A 197 15.78 7.99 -12.38
C CYS A 197 15.36 7.29 -13.67
N ALA A 198 14.73 8.03 -14.59
CA ALA A 198 14.36 7.52 -15.91
C ALA A 198 15.58 7.02 -16.71
N ASP A 199 16.69 7.74 -16.66
CA ASP A 199 17.93 7.41 -17.38
C ASP A 199 18.80 6.39 -16.63
N ASN A 200 18.36 5.88 -15.47
CA ASN A 200 19.15 5.01 -14.61
C ASN A 200 20.52 5.63 -14.28
N CYS A 201 20.50 6.89 -13.82
CA CYS A 201 21.67 7.64 -13.36
C CYS A 201 22.44 6.83 -12.28
N GLY A 202 23.77 6.97 -12.19
CA GLY A 202 24.53 6.33 -11.09
C GLY A 202 25.18 4.98 -11.40
N GLY A 203 25.72 4.77 -12.61
CA GLY A 203 26.49 3.57 -12.98
C GLY A 203 27.82 3.33 -12.24
N GLY A 204 27.99 3.87 -11.02
CA GLY A 204 29.13 3.64 -10.14
C GLY A 204 28.75 2.85 -8.87
N ASN A 205 29.73 2.55 -8.02
CA ASN A 205 29.52 1.84 -6.73
C ASN A 205 28.99 2.76 -5.60
N GLU A 206 28.41 3.91 -5.93
CA GLU A 206 27.89 4.87 -4.96
C GLU A 206 26.37 4.76 -4.88
N TYR A 207 25.85 4.61 -3.66
CA TYR A 207 24.40 4.63 -3.42
C TYR A 207 23.86 6.04 -3.63
N LEU A 208 22.80 6.15 -4.42
CA LEU A 208 22.06 7.39 -4.63
C LEU A 208 20.73 7.34 -3.88
N GLU A 209 20.28 8.51 -3.42
CA GLU A 209 18.99 8.65 -2.78
C GLU A 209 17.88 8.73 -3.84
N GLU A 210 16.96 7.77 -3.77
CA GLU A 210 15.75 7.74 -4.59
C GLU A 210 14.54 8.23 -3.80
N PHE A 211 13.44 8.50 -4.51
CA PHE A 211 12.28 9.13 -3.92
C PHE A 211 11.20 8.10 -3.58
N ILE A 212 10.64 8.22 -2.37
CA ILE A 212 9.54 7.38 -1.91
C ILE A 212 8.35 8.25 -1.52
N TRP A 213 7.18 7.89 -2.02
CA TRP A 213 5.91 8.48 -1.62
C TRP A 213 5.13 7.49 -0.77
N LYS A 214 4.56 7.97 0.35
CA LYS A 214 3.74 7.18 1.26
C LYS A 214 2.28 7.64 1.16
N GLN A 215 1.38 6.70 0.87
CA GLN A 215 -0.06 6.90 1.04
C GLN A 215 -0.52 6.06 2.24
N ASP A 216 -1.24 6.68 3.17
CA ASP A 216 -1.90 6.02 4.29
C ASP A 216 -3.34 5.59 3.92
N TYR A 217 -3.92 4.66 4.68
CA TYR A 217 -5.35 4.39 4.60
C TYR A 217 -6.15 5.63 5.05
N SER A 218 -7.23 5.93 4.34
CA SER A 218 -8.18 6.99 4.74
C SER A 218 -9.19 6.49 5.76
#